data_AF-A0A2H3HZV5-F1
#
_entry.id   AF-A0A2H3HZV5-F1
#
_cell.length_a   1.000
_cell.length_b   1.000
_cell.length_c   1.000
_cell.angle_alpha   90.00
_cell.angle_beta   90.00
_cell.angle_gamma   90.00
#
_symmetry.space_group_name_H-M   'P 1'
#
loop_
_entity.id
_entity.type
_entity.pdbx_description
1 polymer ?
#
loop_
_entity_poly.entity_id
_entity_poly.type
_entity_poly.pdbx_seq_one_letter_code
_entity_poly.pdbx_strand_id
1 'polypeptide(L)'
;MSSDADASSSNPGEHATSVQGDQAKTQPTMKAGTEVPEPERFAQETIRDYLLENVEEFHRLHELRRKGWETSGGDTHFKKQRAAADRCNANSTQFFYTMMKTIAKDLDKATGALNLSRVEQPALLDMCVAPGGFVDVALTKTPGSHIRAMSLPVEQGGHDVKMLDAQVNVEFRDITTLAADMGVTKDDVPLNFPGPYDFLFEKVLGDNEKFDLVFCDGHVLRTHPRAEWREPREATRLTLTQTALGLEHLNNCGTMVILMHKLDSWRSFDLIHQFSKMATVKLYKHYRHHKIRSSFYLVAKNIQVDSAFAKEMVAMWKQRYKIATFGNDEEYAEMHRVTRETALVELEKFGEKYVAMGKKIWKTQADGLENAPFFKKHTKEQGKRRARE
;
A
#
# COMPACT_ATOMS: atom_id res chain seq x y z
N MET A 1 -2.61 -20.67 3.96
CA MET A 1 -1.44 -20.85 3.07
C MET A 1 -1.59 -19.98 1.84
N SER A 2 -1.10 -18.74 1.91
CA SER A 2 -1.09 -17.76 0.82
C SER A 2 -0.10 -16.65 1.22
N SER A 3 1.11 -16.69 0.68
CA SER A 3 2.14 -15.68 0.92
C SER A 3 2.56 -15.08 -0.43
N ASP A 4 1.73 -14.18 -0.96
CA ASP A 4 2.09 -13.39 -2.14
C ASP A 4 3.12 -12.32 -1.77
N ALA A 5 4.20 -12.32 -2.56
CA ALA A 5 5.39 -11.48 -2.52
C ALA A 5 5.14 -9.97 -2.69
N ASP A 6 4.51 -9.35 -1.69
CA ASP A 6 4.42 -7.88 -1.52
C ASP A 6 4.55 -7.44 -0.04
N ALA A 7 5.08 -8.30 0.84
CA ALA A 7 5.46 -7.88 2.19
C ALA A 7 6.97 -7.62 2.24
N SER A 8 7.33 -6.39 2.59
CA SER A 8 8.59 -6.02 3.20
C SER A 8 8.76 -6.80 4.50
N SER A 9 9.54 -7.89 4.49
CA SER A 9 10.16 -8.41 5.70
C SER A 9 11.60 -8.78 5.35
N SER A 10 12.50 -7.99 5.93
CA SER A 10 13.94 -8.21 5.99
C SER A 10 14.22 -9.38 6.95
N ASN A 11 15.27 -10.15 6.64
CA ASN A 11 15.88 -11.06 7.61
C ASN A 11 17.38 -10.68 7.69
N PRO A 12 17.99 -10.62 8.88
CA PRO A 12 19.34 -10.12 9.11
C PRO A 12 20.41 -11.13 8.64
N GLY A 13 21.59 -10.60 8.34
CA GLY A 13 22.62 -11.26 7.54
C GLY A 13 23.37 -12.43 8.19
N GLU A 14 24.09 -13.15 7.32
CA GLU A 14 25.28 -13.92 7.68
C GLU A 14 26.49 -13.19 7.09
N HIS A 15 27.27 -12.53 7.94
CA HIS A 15 28.65 -12.18 7.64
C HIS A 15 29.57 -13.28 8.16
N ALA A 16 30.47 -13.72 7.28
CA ALA A 16 31.44 -14.77 7.49
C ALA A 16 32.36 -14.53 8.69
N THR A 17 32.56 -15.57 9.50
CA THR A 17 33.83 -15.81 10.19
C THR A 17 34.12 -17.30 10.17
N SER A 18 35.30 -17.64 9.65
CA SER A 18 35.82 -19.00 9.52
C SER A 18 36.40 -19.51 10.83
N VAL A 19 35.91 -20.64 11.35
CA VAL A 19 36.70 -21.60 12.13
C VAL A 19 36.15 -23.01 11.87
N GLN A 20 37.04 -23.94 11.53
CA GLN A 20 36.77 -25.35 11.25
C GLN A 20 36.37 -26.13 12.52
N GLY A 21 35.49 -27.12 12.36
CA GLY A 21 35.21 -28.17 13.35
C GLY A 21 34.04 -29.06 12.93
N ASP A 22 34.36 -30.28 12.46
CA ASP A 22 33.43 -31.35 12.10
C ASP A 22 32.49 -31.73 13.27
N GLN A 23 31.17 -31.86 13.02
CA GLN A 23 30.37 -33.07 13.25
C GLN A 23 28.85 -32.85 13.08
N ALA A 24 28.22 -33.86 12.48
CA ALA A 24 26.79 -34.21 12.46
C ALA A 24 25.79 -33.26 11.75
N LYS A 25 25.43 -33.64 10.52
CA LYS A 25 24.33 -33.09 9.72
C LYS A 25 22.97 -33.35 10.37
N THR A 26 22.41 -32.32 11.00
CA THR A 26 20.95 -32.13 11.11
C THR A 26 20.55 -31.03 10.14
N GLN A 27 19.76 -31.38 9.13
CA GLN A 27 19.20 -30.44 8.15
C GLN A 27 18.39 -29.35 8.88
N PRO A 28 18.70 -28.05 8.70
CA PRO A 28 17.82 -27.00 9.18
C PRO A 28 16.64 -26.88 8.20
N THR A 29 15.47 -27.29 8.67
CA THR A 29 14.18 -27.03 8.03
C THR A 29 13.96 -25.52 7.95
N MET A 30 14.05 -24.95 6.76
CA MET A 30 13.79 -23.54 6.49
C MET A 30 12.31 -23.22 6.79
N LYS A 31 12.07 -22.31 7.73
CA LYS A 31 10.74 -21.78 8.09
C LYS A 31 10.16 -20.95 6.95
N ALA A 32 8.88 -21.18 6.66
CA ALA A 32 8.09 -20.45 5.67
C ALA A 32 7.92 -18.97 6.03
N GLY A 33 7.95 -18.10 5.03
CA GLY A 33 7.85 -16.65 5.19
C GLY A 33 6.45 -16.16 5.57
N THR A 34 6.41 -15.30 6.60
CA THR A 34 5.31 -14.43 7.07
C THR A 34 3.89 -14.91 6.74
N GLU A 35 3.36 -15.75 7.62
CA GLU A 35 1.95 -16.08 7.74
C GLU A 35 1.12 -14.80 8.02
N VAL A 36 -0.14 -14.79 7.56
CA VAL A 36 -1.12 -13.79 8.04
C VAL A 36 -1.11 -13.85 9.57
N PRO A 37 -0.99 -12.72 10.28
CA PRO A 37 -0.99 -12.75 11.74
C PRO A 37 -2.20 -13.55 12.22
N GLU A 38 -2.00 -14.50 13.14
CA GLU A 38 -3.06 -15.31 13.75
C GLU A 38 -4.34 -14.52 14.11
N PRO A 39 -4.26 -13.27 14.61
CA PRO A 39 -5.44 -12.44 14.88
C PRO A 39 -6.35 -12.13 13.67
N GLU A 40 -5.81 -12.06 12.45
CA GLU A 40 -6.57 -11.77 11.22
C GLU A 40 -6.86 -13.03 10.39
N ARG A 41 -6.29 -14.16 10.79
CA ARG A 41 -6.30 -15.39 9.98
C ARG A 41 -7.72 -15.82 9.65
N PHE A 42 -8.62 -15.82 10.62
CA PHE A 42 -10.00 -16.22 10.41
C PHE A 42 -10.72 -15.33 9.40
N ALA A 43 -10.63 -14.01 9.58
CA ALA A 43 -11.26 -13.07 8.67
C ALA A 43 -10.67 -13.16 7.25
N GLN A 44 -9.36 -13.39 7.14
CA GLN A 44 -8.68 -13.59 5.86
C GLN A 44 -9.08 -14.90 5.16
N GLU A 45 -9.28 -15.98 5.91
CA GLU A 45 -9.83 -17.23 5.37
C GLU A 45 -11.27 -17.03 4.91
N THR A 46 -12.11 -16.40 5.74
CA THR A 46 -13.52 -16.15 5.43
C THR A 46 -13.71 -15.33 4.15
N ILE A 47 -12.98 -14.21 3.98
CA ILE A 47 -13.10 -13.42 2.75
C ILE A 47 -12.58 -14.18 1.53
N ARG A 48 -11.49 -14.95 1.67
CA ARG A 48 -10.97 -15.76 0.57
C ARG A 48 -12.02 -16.76 0.11
N ASP A 49 -12.62 -17.50 1.04
CA ASP A 49 -13.59 -18.55 0.74
C ASP A 49 -14.85 -17.93 0.10
N TYR A 50 -15.35 -16.83 0.66
CA TYR A 50 -16.43 -16.05 0.07
C TYR A 50 -16.12 -15.63 -1.38
N LEU A 51 -14.93 -15.10 -1.65
CA LEU A 51 -14.56 -14.67 -3.01
C LEU A 51 -14.39 -15.85 -3.97
N LEU A 52 -13.87 -17.00 -3.51
CA LEU A 52 -13.74 -18.20 -4.34
C LEU A 52 -15.11 -18.75 -4.76
N GLU A 53 -16.09 -18.69 -3.88
CA GLU A 53 -17.46 -19.15 -4.13
C GLU A 53 -18.24 -18.19 -5.04
N ASN A 54 -18.01 -16.88 -4.93
CA ASN A 54 -18.88 -15.87 -5.53
C ASN A 54 -18.26 -15.13 -6.74
N VAL A 55 -16.96 -15.32 -7.03
CA VAL A 55 -16.24 -14.51 -8.03
C VAL A 55 -15.36 -15.37 -8.94
N GLU A 56 -15.84 -15.64 -10.15
CA GLU A 56 -15.10 -16.39 -11.17
C GLU A 56 -13.75 -15.75 -11.51
N GLU A 57 -13.69 -14.42 -11.63
CA GLU A 57 -12.42 -13.74 -11.97
C GLU A 57 -11.38 -13.85 -10.85
N PHE A 58 -11.82 -13.88 -9.59
CA PHE A 58 -10.93 -14.12 -8.46
C PHE A 58 -10.50 -15.58 -8.40
N HIS A 59 -11.41 -16.53 -8.61
CA HIS A 59 -11.08 -17.95 -8.68
C HIS A 59 -10.00 -18.22 -9.75
N ARG A 60 -10.17 -17.65 -10.96
CA ARG A 60 -9.16 -17.71 -12.02
C ARG A 60 -7.83 -17.09 -11.58
N LEU A 61 -7.86 -15.91 -10.96
CA LEU A 61 -6.66 -15.24 -10.46
C LEU A 61 -5.95 -16.07 -9.38
N HIS A 62 -6.69 -16.67 -8.46
CA HIS A 62 -6.18 -17.51 -7.39
C HIS A 62 -5.42 -18.72 -7.96
N GLU A 63 -6.01 -19.41 -8.92
CA GLU A 63 -5.35 -20.53 -9.62
C GLU A 63 -4.10 -20.11 -10.39
N LEU A 64 -4.13 -18.94 -11.04
CA LEU A 64 -2.95 -18.40 -11.72
C LEU A 64 -1.82 -18.11 -10.72
N ARG A 65 -2.12 -17.46 -9.58
CA ARG A 65 -1.11 -17.20 -8.54
C ARG A 65 -0.52 -18.49 -7.98
N ARG A 66 -1.36 -19.49 -7.69
CA ARG A 66 -0.92 -20.83 -7.25
C ARG A 66 0.04 -21.48 -8.25
N LYS A 67 -0.32 -21.52 -9.54
CA LYS A 67 0.56 -22.03 -10.61
C LYS A 67 1.85 -21.23 -10.73
N GLY A 68 1.79 -19.92 -10.52
CA GLY A 68 2.97 -19.05 -10.55
C GLY A 68 3.98 -19.42 -9.48
N TRP A 69 3.50 -19.75 -8.28
CA TRP A 69 4.33 -20.20 -7.17
C TRP A 69 5.03 -21.54 -7.43
N GLU A 70 4.33 -22.45 -8.12
CA GLU A 70 4.91 -23.72 -8.55
C GLU A 70 5.99 -23.56 -9.63
N THR A 71 6.20 -22.35 -10.15
CA THR A 71 7.25 -22.03 -11.13
C THR A 71 8.35 -21.15 -10.54
N SER A 72 9.61 -21.61 -10.59
CA SER A 72 10.78 -20.80 -10.20
C SER A 72 10.98 -19.51 -11.02
N GLY A 73 10.27 -19.40 -12.15
CA GLY A 73 10.30 -18.25 -13.05
C GLY A 73 9.61 -17.00 -12.49
N GLY A 74 8.54 -17.17 -11.68
CA GLY A 74 7.82 -16.05 -11.05
C GLY A 74 8.69 -15.33 -10.02
N ASP A 75 9.29 -16.07 -9.10
CA ASP A 75 10.19 -15.52 -8.08
C ASP A 75 11.38 -14.79 -8.68
N THR A 76 12.01 -15.40 -9.68
CA THR A 76 13.15 -14.80 -10.40
C THR A 76 12.73 -13.49 -11.07
N HIS A 77 11.53 -13.44 -11.66
CA HIS A 77 11.00 -12.23 -12.30
C HIS A 77 10.79 -11.11 -11.28
N PHE A 78 10.13 -11.39 -10.15
CA PHE A 78 9.87 -10.38 -9.13
C PHE A 78 11.14 -9.94 -8.38
N LYS A 79 12.11 -10.84 -8.17
CA LYS A 79 13.44 -10.48 -7.64
C LYS A 79 14.17 -9.49 -8.55
N LYS A 80 14.16 -9.71 -9.87
CA LYS A 80 14.78 -8.79 -10.84
C LYS A 80 14.10 -7.43 -10.85
N GLN A 81 12.76 -7.38 -10.82
CA GLN A 81 12.04 -6.11 -10.74
C GLN A 81 12.35 -5.33 -9.45
N ARG A 82 12.43 -6.03 -8.31
CA ARG A 82 12.81 -5.43 -7.03
C ARG A 82 14.20 -4.80 -7.07
N ALA A 83 15.19 -5.54 -7.57
CA ALA A 83 16.55 -5.03 -7.71
C ALA A 83 16.64 -3.82 -8.65
N ALA A 84 15.83 -3.79 -9.72
CA ALA A 84 15.76 -2.64 -10.63
C ALA A 84 15.11 -1.40 -9.98
N ALA A 85 14.08 -1.60 -9.16
CA ALA A 85 13.43 -0.53 -8.40
C ALA A 85 14.37 0.07 -7.34
N ASP A 86 15.20 -0.75 -6.69
CA ASP A 86 16.14 -0.29 -5.65
C ASP A 86 17.34 0.47 -6.23
N ARG A 87 17.79 0.09 -7.42
CA ARG A 87 18.88 0.76 -8.14
C ARG A 87 18.34 1.86 -9.03
N CYS A 88 17.45 2.69 -8.49
CA CYS A 88 16.83 3.77 -9.24
C CYS A 88 17.92 4.78 -9.64
N ASN A 89 18.21 4.86 -10.94
CA ASN A 89 19.06 5.90 -11.53
C ASN A 89 18.17 6.93 -12.25
N ALA A 90 18.77 7.97 -12.83
CA ALA A 90 18.03 9.03 -13.52
C ALA A 90 17.07 8.50 -14.61
N ASN A 91 17.49 7.48 -15.36
CA ASN A 91 16.67 6.86 -16.42
C ASN A 91 15.49 6.06 -15.84
N SER A 92 15.72 5.29 -14.78
CA SER A 92 14.65 4.58 -14.06
C SER A 92 13.64 5.55 -13.47
N THR A 93 14.11 6.67 -12.92
CA THR A 93 13.23 7.71 -12.34
C THR A 93 12.34 8.34 -13.42
N GLN A 94 12.91 8.68 -14.59
CA GLN A 94 12.14 9.20 -15.72
C GLN A 94 11.07 8.20 -16.22
N PHE A 95 11.41 6.91 -16.24
CA PHE A 95 10.45 5.87 -16.58
C PHE A 95 9.29 5.81 -15.58
N PHE A 96 9.58 5.78 -14.27
CA PHE A 96 8.54 5.73 -13.22
C PHE A 96 7.66 6.98 -13.23
N TYR A 97 8.26 8.16 -13.38
CA TYR A 97 7.54 9.42 -13.55
C TYR A 97 6.58 9.38 -14.74
N THR A 98 7.04 8.94 -15.91
CA THR A 98 6.21 8.84 -17.12
C THR A 98 5.09 7.80 -16.98
N MET A 99 5.39 6.68 -16.32
CA MET A 99 4.40 5.65 -15.99
C MET A 99 3.32 6.20 -15.06
N MET A 100 3.69 6.90 -13.98
CA MET A 100 2.73 7.49 -13.04
C MET A 100 1.83 8.53 -13.70
N LYS A 101 2.36 9.38 -14.60
CA LYS A 101 1.53 10.31 -15.38
C LYS A 101 0.50 9.58 -16.24
N THR A 102 0.90 8.48 -16.87
CA THR A 102 -0.03 7.65 -17.66
C THR A 102 -1.13 7.05 -16.77
N ILE A 103 -0.74 6.50 -15.61
CA ILE A 103 -1.69 5.95 -14.63
C ILE A 103 -2.66 7.03 -14.15
N ALA A 104 -2.16 8.21 -13.74
CA ALA A 104 -2.98 9.31 -13.23
C ALA A 104 -3.99 9.80 -14.26
N LYS A 105 -3.59 9.95 -15.54
CA LYS A 105 -4.49 10.34 -16.64
C LYS A 105 -5.61 9.33 -16.86
N ASP A 106 -5.27 8.03 -16.92
CA ASP A 106 -6.24 6.99 -17.18
C ASP A 106 -7.12 6.70 -15.95
N LEU A 107 -6.60 6.87 -14.73
CA LEU A 107 -7.35 6.83 -13.48
C LEU A 107 -8.37 7.96 -13.45
N ASP A 108 -7.95 9.19 -13.73
CA ASP A 108 -8.84 10.34 -13.78
C ASP A 108 -9.92 10.16 -14.85
N LYS A 109 -9.57 9.70 -16.05
CA LYS A 109 -10.55 9.40 -17.09
C LYS A 109 -11.62 8.40 -16.64
N ALA A 110 -11.24 7.40 -15.84
CA ALA A 110 -12.16 6.36 -15.37
C ALA A 110 -13.01 6.79 -14.16
N THR A 111 -12.51 7.72 -13.34
CA THR A 111 -13.08 7.98 -12.00
C THR A 111 -13.48 9.44 -11.77
N GLY A 112 -12.90 10.37 -12.53
CA GLY A 112 -12.96 11.81 -12.34
C GLY A 112 -12.28 12.27 -11.05
N ALA A 113 -11.29 11.52 -10.55
CA ALA A 113 -10.63 11.80 -9.27
C ALA A 113 -9.91 13.16 -9.23
N LEU A 114 -9.38 13.61 -10.37
CA LEU A 114 -8.56 14.82 -10.46
C LEU A 114 -9.36 16.02 -10.96
N ASN A 115 -10.69 15.91 -11.00
CA ASN A 115 -11.55 17.00 -11.45
C ASN A 115 -11.91 17.91 -10.27
N LEU A 116 -11.19 19.02 -10.13
CA LEU A 116 -11.45 20.07 -9.14
C LEU A 116 -12.02 21.35 -9.77
N SER A 117 -12.66 21.27 -10.95
CA SER A 117 -13.14 22.46 -11.69
C SER A 117 -14.21 23.28 -10.97
N ARG A 118 -14.79 22.74 -9.89
CA ARG A 118 -15.81 23.40 -9.06
C ARG A 118 -15.22 24.01 -7.78
N VAL A 119 -13.91 23.94 -7.60
CA VAL A 119 -13.21 24.49 -6.44
C VAL A 119 -12.50 25.77 -6.89
N GLU A 120 -12.77 26.87 -6.20
CA GLU A 120 -12.25 28.19 -6.57
C GLU A 120 -10.73 28.32 -6.37
N GLN A 121 -10.22 27.76 -5.28
CA GLN A 121 -8.79 27.71 -4.96
C GLN A 121 -8.42 26.28 -4.55
N PRO A 122 -8.21 25.36 -5.51
CA PRO A 122 -7.97 23.97 -5.18
C PRO A 122 -6.67 23.81 -4.40
N ALA A 123 -6.70 23.00 -3.35
CA ALA A 123 -5.53 22.61 -2.57
C ALA A 123 -5.31 21.10 -2.63
N LEU A 124 -4.06 20.67 -2.80
CA LEU A 124 -3.70 19.25 -2.90
C LEU A 124 -2.61 18.89 -1.89
N LEU A 125 -2.72 17.69 -1.33
CA LEU A 125 -1.70 17.08 -0.49
C LEU A 125 -1.21 15.77 -1.11
N ASP A 126 0.11 15.65 -1.27
CA ASP A 126 0.77 14.37 -1.59
C ASP A 126 1.91 14.12 -0.62
N MET A 127 1.71 13.20 0.32
CA MET A 127 2.68 12.91 1.38
C MET A 127 3.83 12.00 0.93
N CYS A 128 3.74 11.43 -0.28
CA CYS A 128 4.70 10.48 -0.83
C CYS A 128 4.93 10.79 -2.32
N VAL A 129 5.24 12.04 -2.64
CA VAL A 129 5.10 12.58 -3.99
C VAL A 129 6.04 11.94 -5.00
N ALA A 130 7.28 11.60 -4.62
CA ALA A 130 8.30 11.20 -5.59
C ALA A 130 7.87 9.97 -6.42
N PRO A 131 8.07 10.00 -7.75
CA PRO A 131 8.67 11.06 -8.57
C PRO A 131 7.74 12.22 -8.99
N GLY A 132 6.44 12.17 -8.68
CA GLY A 132 5.50 13.29 -8.79
C GLY A 132 4.55 13.28 -9.99
N GLY A 133 4.40 12.14 -10.65
CA GLY A 133 3.56 12.04 -11.85
C GLY A 133 2.07 12.32 -11.62
N PHE A 134 1.54 12.04 -10.42
CA PHE A 134 0.13 12.31 -10.09
C PHE A 134 -0.13 13.81 -9.89
N VAL A 135 0.70 14.48 -9.08
CA VAL A 135 0.63 15.93 -8.85
C VAL A 135 0.76 16.70 -10.17
N ASP A 136 1.72 16.33 -11.04
CA ASP A 136 1.89 17.00 -12.33
C ASP A 136 0.65 16.90 -13.25
N VAL A 137 -0.02 15.74 -13.24
CA VAL A 137 -1.25 15.57 -14.01
C VAL A 137 -2.40 16.36 -13.40
N ALA A 138 -2.49 16.43 -12.07
CA ALA A 138 -3.49 17.23 -11.39
C ALA A 138 -3.29 18.73 -11.68
N LEU A 139 -2.06 19.24 -11.54
CA LEU A 139 -1.71 20.64 -11.85
C LEU A 139 -2.03 21.05 -13.29
N THR A 140 -1.78 20.15 -14.25
CA THR A 140 -2.14 20.41 -15.66
C THR A 140 -3.65 20.65 -15.83
N LYS A 141 -4.49 20.07 -14.96
CA LYS A 141 -5.95 20.20 -15.01
C LYS A 141 -6.47 21.34 -14.15
N THR A 142 -5.77 21.67 -13.08
CA THR A 142 -6.15 22.69 -12.10
C THR A 142 -5.00 23.68 -11.90
N PRO A 143 -4.68 24.51 -12.91
CA PRO A 143 -3.62 25.50 -12.79
C PRO A 143 -3.87 26.46 -11.62
N GLY A 144 -2.82 26.82 -10.88
CA GLY A 144 -2.92 27.70 -9.71
C GLY A 144 -3.38 27.01 -8.42
N SER A 145 -3.45 25.68 -8.41
CA SER A 145 -3.73 24.95 -7.16
C SER A 145 -2.61 25.13 -6.15
N HIS A 146 -2.95 25.25 -4.86
CA HIS A 146 -1.99 25.15 -3.77
C HIS A 146 -1.55 23.69 -3.63
N ILE A 147 -0.25 23.42 -3.64
CA ILE A 147 0.29 22.06 -3.49
C ILE A 147 1.12 21.99 -2.23
N ARG A 148 0.79 21.05 -1.35
CA ARG A 148 1.67 20.56 -0.30
C ARG A 148 2.18 19.17 -0.67
N ALA A 149 3.49 19.07 -0.85
CA ALA A 149 4.12 17.83 -1.30
C ALA A 149 5.25 17.44 -0.34
N MET A 150 5.27 16.17 0.06
CA MET A 150 6.31 15.59 0.91
C MET A 150 6.90 14.35 0.26
N SER A 151 8.16 14.05 0.55
CA SER A 151 8.78 12.78 0.16
C SER A 151 9.85 12.33 1.15
N LEU A 152 10.15 11.04 1.17
CA LEU A 152 11.26 10.54 1.98
C LEU A 152 12.59 11.14 1.45
N PRO A 153 13.49 11.63 2.31
CA PRO A 153 14.79 12.15 1.89
C PRO A 153 15.61 11.09 1.12
N VAL A 154 16.33 11.52 0.09
CA VAL A 154 17.11 10.61 -0.77
C VAL A 154 18.24 9.95 0.02
N GLU A 155 18.86 10.68 0.95
CA GLU A 155 19.86 10.18 1.89
C GLU A 155 19.31 9.14 2.87
N GLN A 156 17.98 9.09 3.07
CA GLN A 156 17.28 8.05 3.82
C GLN A 156 16.72 6.94 2.91
N GLY A 157 17.23 6.82 1.69
CA GLY A 157 16.80 5.80 0.74
C GLY A 157 15.53 6.14 -0.04
N GLY A 158 15.10 7.41 -0.01
CA GLY A 158 14.02 7.96 -0.84
C GLY A 158 14.34 8.03 -2.33
N HIS A 159 13.42 8.61 -3.11
CA HIS A 159 13.56 8.76 -4.55
C HIS A 159 13.59 10.22 -4.97
N ASP A 160 14.31 10.51 -6.06
CA ASP A 160 14.33 11.85 -6.66
C ASP A 160 12.93 12.27 -7.14
N VAL A 161 12.62 13.55 -6.96
CA VAL A 161 11.45 14.21 -7.54
C VAL A 161 11.78 14.67 -8.97
N LYS A 162 10.86 14.45 -9.91
CA LYS A 162 10.99 14.86 -11.34
C LYS A 162 9.91 15.82 -11.82
N MET A 163 9.06 16.31 -10.93
CA MET A 163 8.03 17.29 -11.27
C MET A 163 8.66 18.49 -11.97
N LEU A 164 8.00 18.93 -13.04
CA LEU A 164 8.52 19.98 -13.92
C LEU A 164 8.14 21.38 -13.43
N ASP A 165 7.15 21.49 -12.55
CA ASP A 165 6.69 22.77 -12.05
C ASP A 165 7.56 23.24 -10.88
N ALA A 166 8.38 24.27 -11.13
CA ALA A 166 9.26 24.88 -10.13
C ALA A 166 8.49 25.53 -8.96
N GLN A 167 7.15 25.63 -9.04
CA GLN A 167 6.31 26.17 -7.98
C GLN A 167 5.98 25.13 -6.89
N VAL A 168 6.21 23.84 -7.13
CA VAL A 168 5.98 22.81 -6.13
C VAL A 168 7.22 22.65 -5.27
N ASN A 169 7.25 23.30 -4.11
CA ASN A 169 8.26 23.05 -3.10
C ASN A 169 7.98 21.71 -2.40
N VAL A 170 8.88 20.74 -2.56
CA VAL A 170 8.76 19.43 -1.92
C VAL A 170 9.53 19.41 -0.60
N GLU A 171 8.82 19.11 0.48
CA GLU A 171 9.41 18.91 1.79
C GLU A 171 9.94 17.48 1.91
N PHE A 172 11.26 17.33 2.11
CA PHE A 172 11.85 16.02 2.34
C PHE A 172 11.77 15.63 3.82
N ARG A 173 10.89 14.68 4.16
CA ARG A 173 10.68 14.18 5.52
C ARG A 173 10.10 12.76 5.54
N ASP A 174 10.45 11.98 6.56
CA ASP A 174 9.77 10.71 6.85
C ASP A 174 8.44 10.99 7.56
N ILE A 175 7.33 10.90 6.83
CA ILE A 175 6.00 11.20 7.38
C ILE A 175 5.61 10.29 8.55
N THR A 176 6.21 9.10 8.67
CA THR A 176 5.91 8.19 9.79
C THR A 176 6.49 8.68 11.12
N THR A 177 7.26 9.78 11.12
CA THR A 177 7.81 10.42 12.30
C THR A 177 6.99 11.61 12.81
N LEU A 178 5.90 11.98 12.12
CA LEU A 178 5.03 13.12 12.46
C LEU A 178 4.17 12.83 13.69
N ALA A 179 4.80 12.72 14.86
CA ALA A 179 4.16 12.31 16.10
C ALA A 179 3.05 13.27 16.53
N ALA A 180 3.31 14.58 16.53
CA ALA A 180 2.31 15.57 16.93
C ALA A 180 1.10 15.62 15.99
N ASP A 181 1.32 15.54 14.68
CA ASP A 181 0.21 15.44 13.70
C ASP A 181 -0.60 14.16 13.95
N MET A 182 0.04 13.05 14.34
CA MET A 182 -0.61 11.80 14.72
C MET A 182 -1.17 11.77 16.15
N GLY A 183 -1.16 12.91 16.87
CA GLY A 183 -1.73 13.02 18.22
C GLY A 183 -0.88 12.39 19.33
N VAL A 184 0.41 12.18 19.07
CA VAL A 184 1.39 11.67 20.03
C VAL A 184 2.18 12.82 20.63
N THR A 185 2.32 12.81 21.95
CA THR A 185 3.11 13.74 22.76
C THR A 185 4.38 13.08 23.27
N LYS A 186 5.29 13.87 23.86
CA LYS A 186 6.51 13.32 24.47
C LYS A 186 6.22 12.36 25.62
N ASP A 187 5.12 12.59 26.35
CA ASP A 187 4.72 11.77 27.50
C ASP A 187 4.19 10.39 27.08
N ASP A 188 3.82 10.23 25.80
CA ASP A 188 3.38 8.95 25.25
C ASP A 188 4.54 7.99 24.94
N VAL A 189 5.78 8.47 24.92
CA VAL A 189 6.94 7.64 24.58
C VAL A 189 7.41 6.84 25.80
N PRO A 190 7.53 5.51 25.70
CA PRO A 190 8.06 4.70 26.80
C PRO A 190 9.47 5.13 27.22
N LEU A 191 9.74 5.15 28.54
CA LEU A 191 11.05 5.54 29.08
C LEU A 191 12.23 4.72 28.52
N ASN A 192 11.99 3.46 28.18
CA ASN A 192 13.01 2.52 27.67
C ASN A 192 12.87 2.29 26.16
N PHE A 193 12.39 3.29 25.40
CA PHE A 193 12.21 3.14 23.96
C PHE A 193 13.56 2.93 23.24
N PRO A 194 13.71 1.90 22.39
CA PRO A 194 15.00 1.45 21.88
C PRO A 194 15.59 2.30 20.74
N GLY A 195 14.84 3.25 20.18
CA GLY A 195 15.25 4.06 19.04
C GLY A 195 15.53 5.52 19.38
N PRO A 196 16.37 6.22 18.60
CA PRO A 196 16.47 7.67 18.70
C PRO A 196 15.11 8.32 18.47
N TYR A 197 14.86 9.44 19.17
CA TYR A 197 13.64 10.25 19.03
C TYR A 197 13.71 11.09 17.76
N ASP A 198 13.64 10.47 16.59
CA ASP A 198 13.44 11.21 15.32
C ASP A 198 11.97 11.66 15.16
N PHE A 199 11.14 11.42 16.19
CA PHE A 199 9.76 11.85 16.26
C PHE A 199 9.66 13.37 16.35
N LEU A 200 8.84 13.94 15.47
CA LEU A 200 8.51 15.35 15.47
C LEU A 200 7.28 15.61 16.34
N PHE A 201 7.51 16.18 17.52
CA PHE A 201 6.47 16.57 18.48
C PHE A 201 5.91 17.98 18.25
N GLU A 202 6.23 18.59 17.11
CA GLU A 202 5.65 19.85 16.64
C GLU A 202 4.81 19.56 15.41
N LYS A 203 3.61 20.15 15.31
CA LYS A 203 2.73 19.93 14.17
C LYS A 203 3.34 20.51 12.89
N VAL A 204 3.31 19.71 11.83
CA VAL A 204 3.76 20.11 10.50
C VAL A 204 2.60 20.62 9.66
N LEU A 205 1.44 19.97 9.78
CA LEU A 205 0.22 20.40 9.15
C LEU A 205 -0.55 21.31 10.12
N GLY A 206 -0.95 22.48 9.64
CA GLY A 206 -1.70 23.43 10.45
C GLY A 206 -3.12 22.92 10.74
N ASP A 207 -3.69 23.25 11.91
CA ASP A 207 -5.05 22.80 12.29
C ASP A 207 -6.13 23.22 11.27
N ASN A 208 -5.92 24.37 10.61
CA ASN A 208 -6.82 24.92 9.61
C ASN A 208 -6.36 24.65 8.17
N GLU A 209 -5.28 23.91 7.99
CA GLU A 209 -4.77 23.55 6.68
C GLU A 209 -5.62 22.42 6.09
N LYS A 210 -6.24 22.69 4.94
CA LYS A 210 -7.20 21.77 4.30
C LYS A 210 -6.95 21.62 2.81
N PHE A 211 -7.31 20.46 2.28
CA PHE A 211 -7.06 20.05 0.90
C PHE A 211 -8.31 19.47 0.25
N ASP A 212 -8.47 19.66 -1.05
CA ASP A 212 -9.61 19.13 -1.83
C ASP A 212 -9.29 17.77 -2.45
N LEU A 213 -8.01 17.47 -2.63
CA LEU A 213 -7.51 16.21 -3.16
C LEU A 213 -6.27 15.74 -2.40
N VAL A 214 -6.31 14.51 -1.91
CA VAL A 214 -5.18 13.89 -1.22
C VAL A 214 -4.75 12.62 -1.93
N PHE A 215 -3.44 12.49 -2.16
CA PHE A 215 -2.81 11.25 -2.61
C PHE A 215 -2.18 10.50 -1.44
N CYS A 216 -2.48 9.20 -1.36
CA CYS A 216 -1.90 8.26 -0.42
C CYS A 216 -1.30 7.08 -1.21
N ASP A 217 -0.23 7.35 -1.98
CA ASP A 217 0.44 6.37 -2.88
C ASP A 217 1.80 5.88 -2.32
N GLY A 218 2.09 6.18 -1.05
CA GLY A 218 3.32 5.79 -0.39
C GLY A 218 3.39 4.31 -0.07
N HIS A 219 4.58 3.74 -0.26
CA HIS A 219 4.91 2.37 0.13
C HIS A 219 6.29 2.32 0.78
N VAL A 220 6.51 1.30 1.62
CA VAL A 220 7.80 1.11 2.31
C VAL A 220 8.88 0.79 1.29
N LEU A 221 9.93 1.62 1.27
CA LEU A 221 11.09 1.42 0.42
C LEU A 221 12.07 0.45 1.08
N ARG A 222 12.56 -0.53 0.30
CA ARG A 222 13.56 -1.51 0.77
C ARG A 222 14.93 -0.88 0.99
N THR A 223 15.17 0.28 0.42
CA THR A 223 16.40 1.08 0.54
C THR A 223 16.43 1.96 1.79
N HIS A 224 15.30 2.18 2.45
CA HIS A 224 15.23 3.06 3.61
C HIS A 224 15.81 2.35 4.86
N PRO A 225 16.94 2.82 5.42
CA PRO A 225 17.50 2.25 6.64
C PRO A 225 16.55 2.51 7.80
N ARG A 226 16.20 1.45 8.53
CA ARG A 226 15.24 1.52 9.64
C ARG A 226 15.77 0.75 10.83
N ALA A 227 15.39 1.22 12.01
CA ALA A 227 15.65 0.49 13.26
C ALA A 227 14.83 -0.81 13.30
N GLU A 228 15.36 -1.85 13.96
CA GLU A 228 14.74 -3.18 14.01
C GLU A 228 13.33 -3.15 14.60
N TRP A 229 13.08 -2.27 15.58
CA TRP A 229 11.77 -2.16 16.24
C TRP A 229 10.64 -1.70 15.30
N ARG A 230 10.95 -0.85 14.31
CA ARG A 230 9.91 -0.30 13.40
C ARG A 230 9.67 -1.18 12.18
N GLU A 231 10.67 -1.96 11.76
CA GLU A 231 10.66 -2.73 10.52
C GLU A 231 9.41 -3.62 10.34
N PRO A 232 8.96 -4.41 11.34
CA PRO A 232 7.81 -5.30 11.16
C PRO A 232 6.47 -4.57 11.02
N ARG A 233 6.40 -3.32 11.47
CA ARG A 233 5.16 -2.54 11.59
C ARG A 233 5.13 -1.33 10.66
N GLU A 234 6.21 -1.10 9.92
CA GLU A 234 6.41 0.11 9.12
C GLU A 234 5.34 0.31 8.05
N ALA A 235 4.93 -0.76 7.37
CA ALA A 235 3.87 -0.67 6.37
C ALA A 235 2.55 -0.20 7.01
N THR A 236 2.22 -0.70 8.20
CA THR A 236 1.05 -0.28 8.97
C THR A 236 1.17 1.17 9.40
N ARG A 237 2.34 1.58 9.95
CA ARG A 237 2.61 2.98 10.34
C ARG A 237 2.43 3.94 9.17
N LEU A 238 2.98 3.59 8.00
CA LEU A 238 2.90 4.39 6.79
C LEU A 238 1.46 4.50 6.25
N THR A 239 0.72 3.39 6.20
CA THR A 239 -0.69 3.42 5.77
C THR A 239 -1.53 4.27 6.73
N LEU A 240 -1.41 4.05 8.05
CA LEU A 240 -2.17 4.79 9.06
C LEU A 240 -1.88 6.29 9.01
N THR A 241 -0.61 6.67 8.86
CA THR A 241 -0.20 8.07 8.74
C THR A 241 -0.88 8.72 7.52
N GLN A 242 -0.75 8.10 6.35
CA GLN A 242 -1.32 8.66 5.12
C GLN A 242 -2.86 8.77 5.18
N THR A 243 -3.54 7.75 5.71
CA THR A 243 -5.02 7.78 5.78
C THR A 243 -5.55 8.71 6.85
N ALA A 244 -4.90 8.77 8.02
CA ALA A 244 -5.33 9.64 9.13
C ALA A 244 -5.15 11.12 8.79
N LEU A 245 -3.93 11.51 8.41
CA LEU A 245 -3.64 12.90 8.05
C LEU A 245 -4.39 13.29 6.77
N GLY A 246 -4.47 12.37 5.80
CA GLY A 246 -5.20 12.60 4.57
C GLY A 246 -6.68 12.87 4.79
N LEU A 247 -7.35 12.13 5.67
CA LEU A 247 -8.76 12.36 5.98
C LEU A 247 -8.98 13.58 6.89
N GLU A 248 -8.11 13.78 7.88
CA GLU A 248 -8.20 14.90 8.83
C GLU A 248 -8.03 16.25 8.14
N HIS A 249 -7.12 16.36 7.18
CA HIS A 249 -6.85 17.59 6.44
C HIS A 249 -7.64 17.69 5.13
N LEU A 250 -8.63 16.83 4.89
CA LEU A 250 -9.49 16.95 3.71
C LEU A 250 -10.63 17.95 3.95
N ASN A 251 -10.95 18.76 2.95
CA ASN A 251 -12.18 19.54 2.88
C ASN A 251 -13.39 18.60 2.75
N ASN A 252 -14.53 19.02 3.30
CA ASN A 252 -15.77 18.29 3.09
C ASN A 252 -16.09 18.21 1.60
N CYS A 253 -16.60 17.06 1.16
CA CYS A 253 -16.76 16.71 -0.25
C CYS A 253 -15.46 16.51 -1.06
N GLY A 254 -14.29 16.51 -0.42
CA GLY A 254 -13.00 16.27 -1.06
C GLY A 254 -12.83 14.83 -1.59
N THR A 255 -11.67 14.60 -2.21
CA THR A 255 -11.30 13.31 -2.82
C THR A 255 -10.00 12.76 -2.21
N MET A 256 -9.97 11.45 -1.94
CA MET A 256 -8.75 10.71 -1.63
C MET A 256 -8.49 9.65 -2.70
N VAL A 257 -7.23 9.55 -3.15
CA VAL A 257 -6.75 8.49 -4.03
C VAL A 257 -5.70 7.70 -3.26
N ILE A 258 -6.01 6.44 -2.96
CA ILE A 258 -5.25 5.61 -2.03
C ILE A 258 -4.72 4.38 -2.78
N LEU A 259 -3.41 4.16 -2.73
CA LEU A 259 -2.81 2.93 -3.21
C LEU A 259 -3.11 1.80 -2.24
N MET A 260 -3.61 0.71 -2.79
CA MET A 260 -3.96 -0.48 -2.05
C MET A 260 -3.33 -1.71 -2.70
N HIS A 261 -3.18 -2.76 -1.90
CA HIS A 261 -2.60 -4.04 -2.32
C HIS A 261 -3.51 -5.18 -1.89
N LYS A 262 -3.57 -6.23 -2.70
CA LYS A 262 -4.31 -7.47 -2.40
C LYS A 262 -5.79 -7.18 -2.11
N LEU A 263 -6.57 -6.93 -3.17
CA LEU A 263 -8.03 -6.77 -3.05
C LEU A 263 -8.71 -8.00 -2.43
N ASP A 264 -8.03 -9.14 -2.40
CA ASP A 264 -8.46 -10.36 -1.72
C ASP A 264 -8.09 -10.42 -0.22
N SER A 265 -7.59 -9.33 0.35
CA SER A 265 -7.25 -9.26 1.78
C SER A 265 -8.38 -8.68 2.64
N TRP A 266 -8.47 -9.14 3.89
CA TRP A 266 -9.42 -8.59 4.86
C TRP A 266 -9.21 -7.09 5.09
N ARG A 267 -7.95 -6.65 5.20
CA ARG A 267 -7.62 -5.22 5.36
C ARG A 267 -8.10 -4.36 4.20
N SER A 268 -8.02 -4.87 2.97
CA SER A 268 -8.55 -4.15 1.82
C SER A 268 -10.06 -4.03 1.88
N PHE A 269 -10.74 -5.12 2.23
CA PHE A 269 -12.18 -5.14 2.41
C PHE A 269 -12.64 -4.16 3.49
N ASP A 270 -12.04 -4.23 4.68
CA ASP A 270 -12.37 -3.35 5.79
C ASP A 270 -12.20 -1.88 5.40
N LEU A 271 -11.04 -1.49 4.87
CA LEU A 271 -10.79 -0.09 4.49
C LEU A 271 -11.77 0.41 3.43
N ILE A 272 -12.04 -0.38 2.38
CA ILE A 272 -13.00 -0.03 1.32
C ILE A 272 -14.42 0.07 1.90
N HIS A 273 -14.79 -0.83 2.82
CA HIS A 273 -16.07 -0.81 3.48
C HIS A 273 -16.23 0.46 4.33
N GLN A 274 -15.22 0.81 5.15
CA GLN A 274 -15.26 2.03 5.95
C GLN A 274 -15.39 3.29 5.07
N PHE A 275 -14.60 3.41 3.99
CA PHE A 275 -14.76 4.54 3.07
C PHE A 275 -16.14 4.56 2.41
N SER A 276 -16.74 3.41 2.11
CA SER A 276 -18.07 3.35 1.50
C SER A 276 -19.20 3.89 2.39
N LYS A 277 -18.97 3.98 3.70
CA LYS A 277 -19.93 4.56 4.68
C LYS A 277 -19.92 6.09 4.67
N MET A 278 -18.86 6.71 4.16
CA MET A 278 -18.67 8.18 4.19
C MET A 278 -18.36 8.79 2.83
N ALA A 279 -18.27 8.00 1.76
CA ALA A 279 -17.82 8.45 0.45
C ALA A 279 -18.44 7.67 -0.71
N THR A 280 -18.39 8.27 -1.90
CA THR A 280 -18.58 7.55 -3.16
C THR A 280 -17.28 6.85 -3.54
N VAL A 281 -17.28 5.53 -3.53
CA VAL A 281 -16.08 4.71 -3.75
C VAL A 281 -16.04 4.11 -5.16
N LYS A 282 -14.87 4.17 -5.79
CA LYS A 282 -14.53 3.43 -7.02
C LYS A 282 -13.15 2.78 -6.87
N LEU A 283 -12.98 1.62 -7.51
CA LEU A 283 -11.68 0.94 -7.59
C LEU A 283 -11.10 1.07 -9.00
N TYR A 284 -9.79 1.21 -9.09
CA TYR A 284 -9.09 1.35 -10.37
C TYR A 284 -7.80 0.52 -10.41
N LYS A 285 -7.63 -0.26 -11.48
CA LYS A 285 -6.37 -0.94 -11.80
C LYS A 285 -6.02 -0.65 -13.24
N HIS A 286 -4.80 -0.17 -13.45
CA HIS A 286 -4.34 0.16 -14.79
C HIS A 286 -4.14 -1.10 -15.64
N TYR A 287 -4.63 -1.08 -16.88
CA TYR A 287 -4.65 -2.27 -17.76
C TYR A 287 -3.28 -2.65 -18.34
N ARG A 288 -2.32 -1.72 -18.42
CA ARG A 288 -0.92 -1.96 -18.85
C ARG A 288 0.07 -2.01 -17.70
N HIS A 289 0.23 -0.91 -16.99
CA HIS A 289 1.15 -0.75 -15.86
C HIS A 289 0.68 -1.49 -14.61
N HIS A 290 1.63 -2.12 -13.90
CA HIS A 290 1.40 -2.89 -12.67
C HIS A 290 0.27 -3.95 -12.77
N LYS A 291 -0.11 -4.37 -13.99
CA LYS A 291 -1.25 -5.27 -14.18
C LYS A 291 -1.05 -6.62 -13.51
N ILE A 292 0.18 -7.14 -13.45
CA ILE A 292 0.49 -8.43 -12.79
C ILE A 292 0.63 -8.31 -11.27
N ARG A 293 0.78 -7.10 -10.73
CA ARG A 293 0.96 -6.84 -9.30
C ARG A 293 -0.39 -6.86 -8.57
N SER A 294 -0.33 -7.03 -7.26
CA SER A 294 -1.53 -6.98 -6.41
C SER A 294 -2.06 -5.55 -6.22
N SER A 295 -1.31 -4.54 -6.67
CA SER A 295 -1.65 -3.13 -6.45
C SER A 295 -2.82 -2.64 -7.29
N PHE A 296 -3.61 -1.74 -6.71
CA PHE A 296 -4.74 -1.04 -7.30
C PHE A 296 -5.00 0.26 -6.53
N TYR A 297 -5.88 1.11 -7.02
CA TYR A 297 -6.25 2.37 -6.36
C TYR A 297 -7.69 2.31 -5.87
N LEU A 298 -7.89 2.73 -4.63
CA LEU A 298 -9.18 3.17 -4.10
C LEU A 298 -9.32 4.67 -4.38
N VAL A 299 -10.41 5.06 -5.03
CA VAL A 299 -10.79 6.45 -5.23
C VAL A 299 -12.05 6.71 -4.43
N ALA A 300 -11.93 7.51 -3.36
CA ALA A 300 -13.03 7.92 -2.51
C ALA A 300 -13.34 9.41 -2.77
N LYS A 301 -14.54 9.70 -3.25
CA LYS A 301 -14.99 11.05 -3.60
C LYS A 301 -16.15 11.49 -2.73
N ASN A 302 -16.35 12.81 -2.64
CA ASN A 302 -17.45 13.42 -1.90
C ASN A 302 -17.43 12.95 -0.43
N ILE A 303 -16.24 12.92 0.16
CA ILE A 303 -16.05 12.39 1.51
C ILE A 303 -16.73 13.31 2.52
N GLN A 304 -17.55 12.75 3.39
CA GLN A 304 -18.22 13.47 4.47
C GLN A 304 -17.33 13.56 5.71
N VAL A 305 -16.28 14.39 5.64
CA VAL A 305 -15.23 14.51 6.67
C VAL A 305 -15.79 14.99 8.02
N ASP A 306 -16.87 15.76 8.00
CA ASP A 306 -17.49 16.30 9.22
C ASP A 306 -18.38 15.30 9.95
N SER A 307 -18.66 14.14 9.34
CA SER A 307 -19.46 13.08 9.95
C SER A 307 -18.79 12.53 11.21
N ALA A 308 -19.60 12.11 12.18
CA ALA A 308 -19.10 11.47 13.40
C ALA A 308 -18.23 10.24 13.07
N PHE A 309 -18.66 9.47 12.07
CA PHE A 309 -17.94 8.30 11.59
C PHE A 309 -16.54 8.64 11.04
N ALA A 310 -16.40 9.67 10.20
CA ALA A 310 -15.09 10.08 9.68
C ALA A 310 -14.13 10.52 10.80
N LYS A 311 -14.64 11.27 11.79
CA LYS A 311 -13.87 11.72 12.96
C LYS A 311 -13.43 10.54 13.83
N GLU A 312 -14.30 9.58 14.05
CA GLU A 312 -13.99 8.33 14.77
C GLU A 312 -12.92 7.52 14.04
N MET A 313 -12.98 7.43 12.70
CA MET A 313 -11.96 6.76 11.89
C MET A 313 -10.58 7.40 12.04
N VAL A 314 -10.49 8.75 12.00
CA VAL A 314 -9.21 9.46 12.24
C VAL A 314 -8.67 9.17 13.64
N ALA A 315 -9.51 9.28 14.67
CA ALA A 315 -9.11 9.01 16.05
C ALA A 315 -8.62 7.56 16.23
N MET A 316 -9.36 6.60 15.67
CA MET A 316 -8.97 5.19 15.66
C MET A 316 -7.62 4.99 14.95
N TRP A 317 -7.43 5.55 13.76
CA TRP A 317 -6.17 5.36 13.02
C TRP A 317 -4.96 5.98 13.73
N LYS A 318 -5.12 7.13 14.40
CA LYS A 318 -4.09 7.74 15.24
C LYS A 318 -3.75 6.87 16.46
N GLN A 319 -4.76 6.31 17.12
CA GLN A 319 -4.54 5.34 18.21
C GLN A 319 -3.83 4.08 17.72
N ARG A 320 -4.21 3.56 16.54
CA ARG A 320 -3.54 2.42 15.92
C ARG A 320 -2.09 2.73 15.54
N TYR A 321 -1.80 3.95 15.11
CA TYR A 321 -0.44 4.39 14.84
C TYR A 321 0.40 4.39 16.11
N LYS A 322 -0.17 4.85 17.24
CA LYS A 322 0.49 4.81 18.55
C LYS A 322 0.82 3.38 18.95
N ILE A 323 -0.11 2.44 18.81
CA ILE A 323 0.13 1.00 19.07
C ILE A 323 1.21 0.44 18.14
N ALA A 324 1.12 0.73 16.84
CA ALA A 324 2.09 0.27 15.86
C ALA A 324 3.51 0.85 16.08
N THR A 325 3.63 1.96 16.80
CA THR A 325 4.90 2.65 17.05
C THR A 325 5.48 2.31 18.44
N PHE A 326 4.65 2.26 19.48
CA PHE A 326 5.10 2.15 20.88
C PHE A 326 4.53 0.94 21.63
N GLY A 327 3.50 0.28 21.10
CA GLY A 327 2.86 -0.86 21.75
C GLY A 327 3.68 -2.14 21.65
N ASN A 328 3.36 -3.13 22.48
CA ASN A 328 3.97 -4.47 22.42
C ASN A 328 3.33 -5.33 21.30
N ASP A 329 3.80 -6.58 21.14
CA ASP A 329 3.32 -7.48 20.08
C ASP A 329 1.88 -7.94 20.32
N GLU A 330 1.48 -8.09 21.59
CA GLU A 330 0.11 -8.44 21.97
C GLU A 330 -0.89 -7.34 21.61
N GLU A 331 -0.58 -6.08 21.92
CA GLU A 331 -1.41 -4.92 21.58
C GLU A 331 -1.53 -4.76 20.06
N TYR A 332 -0.42 -4.94 19.34
CA TYR A 332 -0.41 -4.87 17.87
C TYR A 332 -1.22 -6.01 17.24
N ALA A 333 -1.10 -7.22 17.78
CA ALA A 333 -1.89 -8.37 17.38
C ALA A 333 -3.40 -8.14 17.63
N GLU A 334 -3.75 -7.63 18.81
CA GLU A 334 -5.14 -7.40 19.21
C GLU A 334 -5.81 -6.32 18.35
N MET A 335 -5.08 -5.24 18.02
CA MET A 335 -5.55 -4.17 17.13
C MET A 335 -6.02 -4.70 15.76
N HIS A 336 -5.45 -5.82 15.32
CA HIS A 336 -5.74 -6.49 14.06
C HIS A 336 -6.75 -7.63 14.21
N ARG A 337 -7.15 -7.99 15.43
CA ARG A 337 -8.01 -9.14 15.67
C ARG A 337 -9.40 -8.96 15.07
N VAL A 338 -9.81 -9.94 14.25
CA VAL A 338 -11.17 -10.00 13.70
C VAL A 338 -11.66 -11.44 13.75
N THR A 339 -12.80 -11.66 14.42
CA THR A 339 -13.38 -13.00 14.51
C THR A 339 -14.05 -13.39 13.21
N ARG A 340 -14.28 -14.70 13.02
CA ARG A 340 -15.01 -15.22 11.87
C ARG A 340 -16.44 -14.67 11.81
N GLU A 341 -17.09 -14.57 12.96
CA GLU A 341 -18.47 -14.08 13.09
C GLU A 341 -18.56 -12.63 12.65
N THR A 342 -17.64 -11.78 13.13
CA THR A 342 -17.55 -10.38 12.66
C THR A 342 -17.30 -10.33 11.16
N ALA A 343 -16.40 -11.16 10.64
CA ALA A 343 -16.09 -11.18 9.21
C ALA A 343 -17.31 -11.56 8.35
N LEU A 344 -18.07 -12.58 8.75
CA LEU A 344 -19.29 -13.00 8.08
C LEU A 344 -20.37 -11.92 8.08
N VAL A 345 -20.59 -11.26 9.22
CA VAL A 345 -21.58 -10.18 9.35
C VAL A 345 -21.24 -9.01 8.44
N GLU A 346 -19.98 -8.61 8.36
CA GLU A 346 -19.58 -7.50 7.47
C GLU A 346 -19.63 -7.90 5.99
N LEU A 347 -19.31 -9.16 5.64
CA LEU A 347 -19.48 -9.70 4.29
C LEU A 347 -20.95 -9.77 3.87
N GLU A 348 -21.86 -10.10 4.78
CA GLU A 348 -23.30 -10.06 4.52
C GLU A 348 -23.76 -8.63 4.16
N LYS A 349 -23.23 -7.62 4.86
CA LYS A 349 -23.60 -6.21 4.62
C LYS A 349 -23.02 -5.62 3.34
N PHE A 350 -21.81 -6.01 2.96
CA PHE A 350 -21.04 -5.30 1.93
C PHE A 350 -20.44 -6.19 0.83
N GLY A 351 -20.47 -7.51 0.99
CA GLY A 351 -19.81 -8.49 0.11
C GLY A 351 -20.24 -8.38 -1.34
N GLU A 352 -21.54 -8.28 -1.63
CA GLU A 352 -22.03 -8.17 -3.01
C GLU A 352 -21.52 -6.90 -3.71
N LYS A 353 -21.59 -5.75 -3.02
CA LYS A 353 -21.09 -4.47 -3.52
C LYS A 353 -19.58 -4.50 -3.67
N TYR A 354 -18.87 -5.11 -2.73
CA TYR A 354 -17.43 -5.32 -2.78
C TYR A 354 -17.02 -6.12 -4.02
N VAL A 355 -17.69 -7.25 -4.27
CA VAL A 355 -17.51 -8.09 -5.45
C VAL A 355 -17.75 -7.29 -6.72
N ALA A 356 -18.86 -6.57 -6.82
CA ALA A 356 -19.19 -5.75 -8.00
C ALA A 356 -18.08 -4.73 -8.33
N MET A 357 -17.50 -4.09 -7.32
CA MET A 357 -16.37 -3.16 -7.51
C MET A 357 -15.07 -3.88 -7.89
N GLY A 358 -14.85 -5.09 -7.37
CA GLY A 358 -13.60 -5.82 -7.53
C GLY A 358 -13.44 -6.61 -8.82
N LYS A 359 -14.53 -7.04 -9.47
CA LYS A 359 -14.51 -7.90 -10.68
C LYS A 359 -13.48 -7.46 -11.72
N LYS A 360 -13.50 -6.18 -12.10
CA LYS A 360 -12.56 -5.63 -13.10
C LYS A 360 -11.10 -5.65 -12.63
N ILE A 361 -10.85 -5.50 -11.34
CA ILE A 361 -9.51 -5.50 -10.74
C ILE A 361 -8.92 -6.91 -10.82
N TRP A 362 -9.65 -7.92 -10.33
CA TRP A 362 -9.21 -9.31 -10.39
C TRP A 362 -9.04 -9.79 -11.83
N LYS A 363 -10.00 -9.46 -12.71
CA LYS A 363 -9.90 -9.78 -14.15
C LYS A 363 -8.63 -9.20 -14.78
N THR A 364 -8.36 -7.92 -14.55
CA THR A 364 -7.18 -7.24 -15.11
C THR A 364 -5.88 -7.89 -14.62
N GLN A 365 -5.85 -8.31 -13.34
CA GLN A 365 -4.69 -9.01 -12.81
C GLN A 365 -4.52 -10.42 -13.41
N ALA A 366 -5.61 -11.18 -13.50
CA ALA A 366 -5.62 -12.50 -14.10
C ALA A 366 -5.15 -12.45 -15.57
N ASP A 367 -5.71 -11.55 -16.37
CA ASP A 367 -5.31 -11.33 -17.76
C ASP A 367 -3.83 -10.93 -17.88
N GLY A 368 -3.33 -10.16 -16.91
CA GLY A 368 -1.94 -9.79 -16.80
C GLY A 368 -1.04 -11.00 -16.56
N LEU A 369 -1.37 -11.82 -15.55
CA LEU A 369 -0.57 -12.98 -15.14
C LEU A 369 -0.55 -14.07 -16.20
N GLU A 370 -1.70 -14.42 -16.78
CA GLU A 370 -1.80 -15.42 -17.85
C GLU A 370 -0.91 -15.08 -19.05
N ASN A 371 -0.74 -13.79 -19.33
CA ASN A 371 0.10 -13.31 -20.41
C ASN A 371 1.57 -13.08 -20.03
N ALA A 372 1.95 -13.31 -18.77
CA ALA A 372 3.28 -12.99 -18.31
C ALA A 372 4.34 -13.91 -18.95
N PRO A 373 5.53 -13.38 -19.28
CA PRO A 373 6.56 -14.15 -19.99
C PRO A 373 7.00 -15.43 -19.28
N PHE A 374 6.97 -15.45 -17.94
CA PHE A 374 7.38 -16.61 -17.15
C PHE A 374 6.34 -17.75 -17.19
N PHE A 375 5.05 -17.45 -17.32
CA PHE A 375 4.02 -18.46 -17.56
C PHE A 375 4.14 -19.06 -18.97
N LYS A 376 4.34 -18.22 -19.99
CA LYS A 376 4.46 -18.67 -21.39
C LYS A 376 5.66 -19.60 -21.64
N LYS A 377 6.76 -19.41 -20.90
CA LYS A 377 7.94 -20.29 -20.99
C LYS A 377 7.67 -21.67 -20.36
N HIS A 378 7.04 -21.69 -19.18
CA HIS A 378 6.71 -22.94 -18.48
C HIS A 378 5.74 -23.83 -19.28
N THR A 379 4.69 -23.25 -19.87
CA THR A 379 3.74 -24.03 -20.69
C THR A 379 4.40 -24.64 -21.93
N LYS A 380 5.35 -23.93 -22.56
CA LYS A 380 6.12 -24.47 -23.69
C LYS A 380 7.06 -25.61 -23.29
N GLU A 381 7.66 -25.54 -22.11
CA GLU A 381 8.54 -26.59 -21.59
C GLU A 381 7.77 -27.85 -21.21
N GLN A 382 6.58 -27.72 -20.60
CA GLN A 382 5.70 -28.86 -20.33
C GLN A 382 5.15 -29.52 -21.60
N GLY A 383 4.75 -28.73 -22.61
CA GLY A 383 4.31 -29.25 -23.90
C GLY A 383 5.40 -30.05 -24.64
N LYS A 384 6.68 -29.63 -24.51
CA LYS A 384 7.82 -30.37 -25.05
C LYS A 384 8.15 -31.66 -24.31
N ARG A 385 7.86 -31.73 -23.00
CA ARG A 385 8.04 -32.96 -22.20
C ARG A 385 6.97 -33.99 -22.54
N ARG A 386 5.70 -33.58 -22.62
CA ARG A 386 4.58 -34.47 -22.99
C ARG A 386 4.62 -34.97 -24.44
N ALA A 387 5.32 -34.29 -25.33
CA ALA A 387 5.51 -34.73 -26.72
C ALA A 387 6.72 -35.69 -26.89
N ARG A 388 7.45 -35.98 -25.81
CA ARG A 388 8.62 -36.88 -25.78
C ARG A 388 8.35 -38.16 -24.97
N GLU A 389 7.19 -38.24 -24.33
CA GLU A 389 6.58 -39.46 -23.76
C GLU A 389 5.57 -39.98 -24.78
#